data_AF-A0A971BNR7-F1
#
_entry.id   AF-A0A971BNR7-F1
#
_cell.length_a   1.000
_cell.length_b   1.000
_cell.length_c   1.000
_cell.angle_alpha   90.00
_cell.angle_beta   90.00
_cell.angle_gamma   90.00
#
_symmetry.space_group_name_H-M   'P 1'
#
loop_
_entity.id
_entity.type
_entity.pdbx_description
1 polymer ?
#
loop_
_entity_poly.entity_id
_entity_poly.type
_entity_poly.pdbx_seq_one_letter_code
_entity_poly.pdbx_strand_id
1 'polypeptide(L)'
;MKKILIITICLALIAGVTLSLVACGIQDEFSAFEKAFASGVKILETAEEGKTEDQGTAEMVESRILFGAETEEIPEETEPTLLSKVEQALGYWQSIKDNQTVVDEGTIAIKETFTALKENYRLLREMGVALTPEEKQYFLDKALEAAEAKDAIEGTIGKVYQAIRDSRSVIKFSTIDQALPILMSASENMQIRTSNVILLRQIVEEANNILLAKIAGIPEE
;
A
#
# COMPACT_ATOMS: atom_id res chain seq x y z
N MET A 1 -39.77 28.94 -40.95
CA MET A 1 -38.37 28.51 -41.15
C MET A 1 -37.51 28.60 -39.89
N LYS A 2 -37.43 29.75 -39.17
CA LYS A 2 -36.62 29.86 -37.94
C LYS A 2 -36.94 28.82 -36.84
N LYS A 3 -38.21 28.46 -36.63
CA LYS A 3 -38.61 27.47 -35.60
C LYS A 3 -38.15 26.04 -35.89
N ILE A 4 -38.09 25.65 -37.17
CA ILE A 4 -37.65 24.30 -37.58
C ILE A 4 -36.13 24.17 -37.40
N LEU A 5 -35.37 25.22 -37.73
CA LEU A 5 -33.91 25.26 -37.55
C LEU A 5 -33.51 25.10 -36.06
N ILE A 6 -34.24 25.74 -35.15
CA ILE A 6 -33.95 25.67 -33.71
C ILE A 6 -34.18 24.25 -33.17
N ILE A 7 -35.25 23.58 -33.61
CA ILE A 7 -35.55 22.20 -33.17
C ILE A 7 -34.48 21.23 -33.68
N THR A 8 -34.01 21.37 -34.92
CA THR A 8 -32.96 20.51 -35.48
C THR A 8 -31.62 20.71 -34.77
N ILE A 9 -31.27 21.96 -34.42
CA ILE A 9 -30.04 22.26 -33.66
C ILE A 9 -30.12 21.69 -32.23
N CYS A 10 -31.27 21.81 -31.57
CA CYS A 10 -31.47 21.23 -30.23
C CYS A 10 -31.39 19.70 -30.24
N LEU A 11 -31.97 19.03 -31.24
CA LEU A 11 -31.86 17.56 -31.39
C LEU A 11 -30.42 17.11 -31.68
N ALA A 12 -29.68 17.85 -32.51
CA ALA A 12 -28.28 17.56 -32.79
C ALA A 12 -27.37 17.79 -31.57
N LEU A 13 -27.67 18.79 -30.73
CA LEU A 13 -26.96 19.02 -29.48
C LEU A 13 -27.26 17.93 -28.44
N ILE A 14 -28.51 17.50 -28.31
CA ILE A 14 -28.87 16.41 -27.38
C ILE A 14 -28.25 15.09 -27.84
N ALA A 15 -28.30 14.77 -29.14
CA ALA A 15 -27.65 13.59 -29.70
C ALA A 15 -26.11 13.65 -29.61
N GLY A 16 -25.53 14.84 -29.80
CA GLY A 16 -24.09 15.07 -29.64
C GLY A 16 -23.62 14.88 -28.19
N VAL A 17 -24.40 15.37 -27.22
CA VAL A 17 -24.09 15.22 -25.79
C VAL A 17 -24.25 13.76 -25.35
N THR A 18 -25.28 13.04 -25.80
CA THR A 18 -25.45 11.62 -25.46
C THR A 18 -24.40 10.72 -26.13
N LEU A 19 -23.99 10.99 -27.37
CA LEU A 19 -22.88 10.28 -28.02
C LEU A 19 -21.51 10.62 -27.43
N SER A 20 -21.29 11.85 -26.96
CA SER A 20 -20.05 12.23 -26.27
C SER A 20 -19.91 11.61 -24.87
N LEU A 21 -21.02 11.28 -24.19
CA LEU A 21 -21.01 10.53 -22.93
C LEU A 21 -20.72 9.03 -23.12
N VAL A 22 -21.05 8.46 -24.28
CA VAL A 22 -20.68 7.08 -24.64
C VAL A 22 -19.22 7.00 -25.15
N ALA A 23 -18.67 8.11 -25.64
CA ALA A 23 -17.29 8.21 -26.15
C ALA A 23 -16.24 8.62 -25.10
N CYS A 24 -16.63 9.12 -23.93
CA CYS A 24 -15.79 9.03 -22.73
C CYS A 24 -15.86 7.59 -22.25
N GLY A 25 -14.95 6.76 -22.80
CA GLY A 25 -15.00 5.31 -22.76
C GLY A 25 -15.57 4.75 -21.46
N ILE A 26 -16.54 3.86 -21.60
CA ILE A 26 -17.14 3.05 -20.54
C ILE A 26 -16.01 2.58 -19.62
N GLN A 27 -15.81 3.32 -18.53
CA GLN A 27 -14.90 2.94 -17.49
C GLN A 27 -15.69 1.86 -16.75
N ASP A 28 -15.52 0.62 -17.20
CA ASP A 28 -16.03 -0.55 -16.49
C ASP A 28 -15.63 -0.41 -15.02
N GLU A 29 -16.53 -0.66 -14.09
CA GLU A 29 -16.29 -0.46 -12.65
C GLU A 29 -15.04 -1.24 -12.20
N PHE A 30 -14.80 -2.40 -12.82
CA PHE A 30 -13.58 -3.17 -12.64
C PHE A 30 -12.32 -2.46 -13.16
N SER A 31 -12.41 -1.66 -14.23
CA SER A 31 -11.27 -0.87 -14.73
C SER A 31 -10.87 0.24 -13.76
N ALA A 32 -11.81 0.79 -12.97
CA ALA A 32 -11.48 1.74 -11.91
C ALA A 32 -10.71 1.05 -10.77
N PHE A 33 -11.20 -0.13 -10.35
CA PHE A 33 -10.52 -0.99 -9.39
C PHE A 33 -9.12 -1.43 -9.86
N GLU A 34 -9.01 -1.91 -11.09
CA GLU A 34 -7.74 -2.35 -11.68
C GLU A 34 -6.71 -1.21 -11.70
N LYS A 35 -7.13 0.01 -12.08
CA LYS A 35 -6.24 1.18 -12.08
C LYS A 35 -5.76 1.54 -10.67
N ALA A 36 -6.64 1.51 -9.67
CA ALA A 36 -6.30 1.79 -8.29
C ALA A 36 -5.26 0.79 -7.77
N PHE A 37 -5.50 -0.51 -7.98
CA PHE A 37 -4.60 -1.58 -7.56
C PHE A 37 -3.28 -1.60 -8.33
N ALA A 38 -3.30 -1.43 -9.66
CA ALA A 38 -2.08 -1.37 -10.45
C ALA A 38 -1.18 -0.19 -10.02
N SER A 39 -1.79 0.95 -9.68
CA SER A 39 -1.04 2.08 -9.10
C SER A 39 -0.49 1.74 -7.71
N GLY A 40 -1.23 1.01 -6.87
CA GLY A 40 -0.78 0.57 -5.55
C GLY A 40 0.39 -0.41 -5.61
N VAL A 41 0.29 -1.44 -6.46
CA VAL A 41 1.36 -2.42 -6.69
C VAL A 41 2.65 -1.74 -7.11
N LYS A 42 2.58 -0.77 -8.02
CA LYS A 42 3.76 -0.01 -8.47
C LYS A 42 4.43 0.78 -7.34
N ILE A 43 3.64 1.34 -6.41
CA ILE A 43 4.20 2.05 -5.25
C ILE A 43 4.88 1.07 -4.29
N LEU A 44 4.30 -0.11 -4.07
CA LEU A 44 4.93 -1.15 -3.27
C LEU A 44 6.25 -1.62 -3.90
N GLU A 45 6.30 -1.77 -5.22
CA GLU A 45 7.54 -2.08 -5.95
C GLU A 45 8.60 -0.99 -5.78
N THR A 46 8.20 0.28 -5.89
CA THR A 46 9.14 1.41 -5.70
C THR A 46 9.66 1.46 -4.26
N ALA A 47 8.83 1.08 -3.28
CA ALA A 47 9.28 0.93 -1.89
C ALA A 47 10.31 -0.20 -1.74
N GLU A 48 10.13 -1.32 -2.43
CA GLU A 48 11.09 -2.43 -2.44
C GLU A 48 12.43 -2.04 -3.05
N GLU A 49 12.48 -1.19 -4.07
CA GLU A 49 13.75 -0.75 -4.68
C GLU A 49 14.64 0.01 -3.67
N GLY A 50 14.04 0.88 -2.84
CA GLY A 50 14.74 1.61 -1.77
C GLY A 50 15.33 0.70 -0.67
N LYS A 51 14.86 -0.56 -0.56
CA LYS A 51 15.34 -1.55 0.41
C LYS A 51 16.76 -2.05 0.13
N THR A 52 17.15 -2.16 -1.14
CA THR A 52 18.44 -2.76 -1.52
C THR A 52 19.65 -1.93 -1.07
N GLU A 53 19.48 -0.63 -0.90
CA GLU A 53 20.50 0.27 -0.36
C GLU A 53 20.60 0.19 1.19
N ASP A 54 19.56 -0.35 1.84
CA ASP A 54 19.34 -0.21 3.28
C ASP A 54 19.55 -1.50 4.09
N GLN A 55 19.49 -2.68 3.48
CA GLN A 55 19.75 -3.96 4.17
C GLN A 55 21.16 -4.02 4.79
N GLY A 56 22.18 -3.54 4.08
CA GLY A 56 23.55 -3.43 4.63
C GLY A 56 23.65 -2.44 5.80
N THR A 57 22.67 -1.55 5.95
CA THR A 57 22.68 -0.55 6.99
C THR A 57 21.88 -0.94 8.23
N ALA A 58 20.98 -1.91 8.09
CA ALA A 58 20.22 -2.46 9.19
C ALA A 58 21.13 -3.14 10.24
N GLU A 59 22.09 -3.92 9.77
CA GLU A 59 23.11 -4.58 10.60
C GLU A 59 24.06 -3.56 11.26
N MET A 60 24.32 -2.43 10.59
CA MET A 60 25.15 -1.34 11.14
C MET A 60 24.49 -0.61 12.30
N VAL A 61 23.16 -0.43 12.28
CA VAL A 61 22.44 0.23 13.37
C VAL A 61 22.43 -0.66 14.61
N GLU A 62 22.08 -1.94 14.45
CA GLU A 62 22.04 -2.92 15.53
C GLU A 62 23.42 -3.10 16.18
N SER A 63 24.47 -3.26 15.37
CA SER A 63 25.85 -3.34 15.86
C SER A 63 26.31 -2.05 16.56
N ARG A 64 25.93 -0.85 16.08
CA ARG A 64 26.29 0.41 16.77
C ARG A 64 25.63 0.58 18.13
N ILE A 65 24.39 0.11 18.29
CA ILE A 65 23.70 0.12 19.58
C ILE A 65 24.42 -0.83 20.56
N LEU A 66 24.73 -2.05 20.12
CA LEU A 66 25.36 -3.07 20.94
C LEU A 66 26.81 -2.72 21.31
N PHE A 67 27.66 -2.35 20.33
CA PHE A 67 29.06 -1.99 20.57
C PHE A 67 29.23 -0.65 21.31
N GLY A 68 28.33 0.30 21.10
CA GLY A 68 28.34 1.57 21.84
C GLY A 68 28.08 1.40 23.34
N ALA A 69 27.27 0.41 23.71
CA ALA A 69 26.99 0.07 25.11
C ALA A 69 28.16 -0.65 25.80
N GLU A 70 29.01 -1.36 25.06
CA GLU A 70 30.17 -2.09 25.62
C GLU A 70 31.43 -1.22 25.82
N THR A 71 31.51 -0.05 25.16
CA THR A 71 32.76 0.75 25.08
C THR A 71 32.74 2.07 25.86
N GLU A 72 31.58 2.56 26.29
CA GLU A 72 31.49 3.74 27.16
C GLU A 72 31.36 3.29 28.62
N GLU A 73 32.26 3.76 29.51
CA GLU A 73 32.11 3.56 30.96
C GLU A 73 30.83 4.24 31.42
N ILE A 74 29.81 3.44 31.70
CA ILE A 74 28.52 3.91 32.22
C ILE A 74 28.74 4.27 33.69
N PRO A 75 28.48 5.51 34.13
CA PRO A 75 28.51 5.84 35.55
C PRO A 75 27.44 5.03 36.29
N GLU A 76 27.82 4.32 37.37
CA GLU A 76 26.98 3.39 38.16
C GLU A 76 25.62 3.99 38.58
N GLU A 77 25.50 5.31 38.74
CA GLU A 77 24.25 5.99 39.15
C GLU A 77 23.24 6.23 38.01
N THR A 78 23.62 6.02 36.75
CA THR A 78 22.77 6.26 35.55
C THR A 78 22.31 4.98 34.83
N GLU A 79 22.86 3.83 35.21
CA GLU A 79 22.69 2.53 34.53
C GLU A 79 21.24 2.13 34.19
N PRO A 80 20.26 2.17 35.12
CA PRO A 80 18.94 1.62 34.81
C PRO A 80 18.16 2.43 33.78
N THR A 81 18.38 3.76 33.72
CA THR A 81 17.69 4.62 32.75
C THR A 81 18.25 4.50 31.34
N LEU A 82 19.55 4.25 31.23
CA LEU A 82 20.25 4.23 29.96
C LEU A 82 20.16 2.87 29.28
N LEU A 83 20.28 1.79 30.06
CA LEU A 83 20.00 0.44 29.61
C LEU A 83 18.54 0.32 29.11
N SER A 84 17.58 0.86 29.86
CA SER A 84 16.16 0.87 29.43
C SER A 84 15.94 1.62 28.11
N LYS A 85 16.67 2.72 27.86
CA LYS A 85 16.61 3.45 26.58
C LYS A 85 17.21 2.66 25.43
N VAL A 86 18.29 1.93 25.67
CA VAL A 86 18.89 1.03 24.69
C VAL A 86 17.92 -0.11 24.35
N GLU A 87 17.32 -0.74 25.36
CA GLU A 87 16.29 -1.78 25.16
C GLU A 87 15.09 -1.25 24.36
N GLN A 88 14.63 -0.02 24.65
CA GLN A 88 13.57 0.63 23.88
C GLN A 88 13.97 0.87 22.42
N ALA A 89 15.18 1.37 22.17
CA ALA A 89 15.69 1.58 20.82
C ALA A 89 15.78 0.27 20.03
N LEU A 90 16.28 -0.81 20.66
CA LEU A 90 16.30 -2.15 20.08
C LEU A 90 14.89 -2.68 19.83
N GLY A 91 13.94 -2.42 20.73
CA GLY A 91 12.54 -2.78 20.56
C GLY A 91 11.89 -2.10 19.35
N TYR A 92 12.07 -0.79 19.18
CA TYR A 92 11.59 -0.08 17.98
C TYR A 92 12.25 -0.59 16.71
N TRP A 93 13.54 -0.86 16.76
CA TRP A 93 14.29 -1.40 15.63
C TRP A 93 13.78 -2.78 15.20
N GLN A 94 13.59 -3.68 16.16
CA GLN A 94 13.03 -5.01 15.89
C GLN A 94 11.62 -4.90 15.32
N SER A 95 10.78 -4.02 15.88
CA SER A 95 9.43 -3.76 15.36
C SER A 95 9.45 -3.28 13.90
N ILE A 96 10.41 -2.43 13.52
CA ILE A 96 10.57 -1.99 12.12
C ILE A 96 10.91 -3.18 11.21
N LYS A 97 11.84 -4.06 11.62
CA LYS A 97 12.23 -5.26 10.86
C LYS A 97 11.08 -6.25 10.69
N ASP A 98 10.34 -6.52 11.76
CA ASP A 98 9.22 -7.45 11.74
C ASP A 98 8.11 -6.92 10.83
N ASN A 99 7.76 -5.64 10.96
CA ASN A 99 6.76 -5.02 10.10
C ASN A 99 7.19 -4.93 8.64
N GLN A 100 8.49 -4.72 8.36
CA GLN A 100 9.02 -4.77 6.99
C GLN A 100 8.84 -6.16 6.38
N THR A 101 9.13 -7.23 7.13
CA THR A 101 8.91 -8.61 6.68
C THR A 101 7.44 -8.83 6.28
N VAL A 102 6.50 -8.36 7.10
CA VAL A 102 5.06 -8.45 6.78
C VAL A 102 4.70 -7.65 5.53
N VAL A 103 5.29 -6.46 5.35
CA VAL A 103 5.09 -5.65 4.13
C VAL A 103 5.62 -6.37 2.89
N ASP A 104 6.79 -7.01 2.98
CA ASP A 104 7.39 -7.75 1.87
C ASP A 104 6.51 -8.95 1.47
N GLU A 105 6.14 -9.78 2.44
CA GLU A 105 5.27 -10.94 2.23
C GLU A 105 3.90 -10.52 1.68
N GLY A 106 3.33 -9.45 2.24
CA GLY A 106 2.07 -8.89 1.79
C GLY A 106 2.14 -8.36 0.35
N THR A 107 3.25 -7.71 -0.03
CA THR A 107 3.46 -7.18 -1.39
C THR A 107 3.51 -8.31 -2.41
N ILE A 108 4.23 -9.39 -2.12
CA ILE A 108 4.28 -10.58 -2.98
C ILE A 108 2.87 -11.17 -3.14
N ALA A 109 2.16 -11.39 -2.04
CA ALA A 109 0.81 -11.96 -2.07
C ALA A 109 -0.20 -11.09 -2.86
N ILE A 110 -0.12 -9.75 -2.72
CA ILE A 110 -0.93 -8.81 -3.49
C ILE A 110 -0.64 -8.95 -4.99
N LYS A 111 0.63 -9.00 -5.41
CA LYS A 111 1.02 -9.12 -6.82
C LYS A 111 0.46 -10.40 -7.45
N GLU A 112 0.61 -11.53 -6.76
CA GLU A 112 0.13 -12.83 -7.21
C GLU A 112 -1.40 -12.86 -7.32
N THR A 113 -2.09 -12.39 -6.28
CA THR A 113 -3.56 -12.37 -6.23
C THR A 113 -4.15 -11.40 -7.23
N PHE A 114 -3.53 -10.23 -7.42
CA PHE A 114 -3.98 -9.26 -8.41
C PHE A 114 -3.82 -9.78 -9.84
N THR A 115 -2.75 -10.54 -10.11
CA THR A 115 -2.57 -11.22 -11.41
C THR A 115 -3.66 -12.25 -11.64
N ALA A 116 -3.99 -13.07 -10.63
CA ALA A 116 -5.08 -14.03 -10.71
C ALA A 116 -6.45 -13.34 -10.88
N LEU A 117 -6.70 -12.24 -10.17
CA LEU A 117 -7.93 -11.45 -10.29
C LEU A 117 -8.14 -10.96 -11.72
N LYS A 118 -7.10 -10.42 -12.36
CA LYS A 118 -7.17 -9.95 -13.75
C LYS A 118 -7.54 -11.07 -14.71
N GLU A 119 -6.96 -12.24 -14.50
CA GLU A 119 -7.23 -13.41 -15.34
C GLU A 119 -8.66 -13.93 -15.12
N ASN A 120 -9.11 -14.02 -13.87
CA ASN A 120 -10.49 -14.40 -13.55
C ASN A 120 -11.50 -13.41 -14.12
N TYR A 121 -11.20 -12.11 -14.10
CA TYR A 121 -12.06 -11.12 -14.73
C TYR A 121 -12.11 -11.26 -16.26
N ARG A 122 -10.96 -11.55 -16.90
CA ARG A 122 -10.90 -11.86 -18.33
C ARG A 122 -11.79 -13.06 -18.67
N LEU A 123 -11.67 -14.16 -17.92
CA LEU A 123 -12.48 -15.36 -18.08
C LEU A 123 -13.97 -15.07 -17.91
N LEU A 124 -14.34 -14.34 -16.85
CA LEU A 124 -15.73 -13.94 -16.60
C LEU A 124 -16.36 -13.20 -17.80
N ARG A 125 -15.60 -12.29 -18.43
CA ARG A 125 -16.04 -11.58 -19.64
C ARG A 125 -16.16 -12.49 -20.86
N GLU A 126 -15.25 -13.44 -21.03
CA GLU A 126 -15.30 -14.41 -22.12
C GLU A 126 -16.50 -15.35 -22.02
N MET A 127 -16.92 -15.68 -20.79
CA MET A 127 -18.14 -16.43 -20.51
C MET A 127 -19.43 -15.59 -20.68
N GLY A 128 -19.31 -14.29 -20.97
CA GLY A 128 -20.46 -13.39 -21.11
C GLY A 128 -21.21 -13.13 -19.80
N VAL A 129 -20.60 -13.43 -18.65
CA VAL A 129 -21.22 -13.23 -17.34
C VAL A 129 -20.96 -11.81 -16.85
N ALA A 130 -22.02 -11.14 -16.40
CA ALA A 130 -21.95 -9.80 -15.86
C ALA A 130 -21.89 -9.81 -14.32
N LEU A 131 -21.23 -8.79 -13.78
CA LEU A 131 -21.35 -8.43 -12.37
C LEU A 131 -22.74 -7.87 -12.07
N THR A 132 -23.31 -8.20 -10.92
CA THR A 132 -24.54 -7.61 -10.41
C THR A 132 -24.29 -6.15 -10.00
N PRO A 133 -25.34 -5.33 -9.84
CA PRO A 133 -25.20 -3.96 -9.34
C PRO A 133 -24.47 -3.88 -7.99
N GLU A 134 -24.73 -4.83 -7.09
CA GLU A 134 -24.12 -4.88 -5.75
C GLU A 134 -22.61 -5.15 -5.84
N GLU A 135 -22.21 -6.09 -6.71
CA GLU A 135 -20.80 -6.40 -6.92
C GLU A 135 -20.07 -5.26 -7.62
N LYS A 136 -20.70 -4.61 -8.61
CA LYS A 136 -20.16 -3.39 -9.24
C LYS A 136 -19.91 -2.30 -8.20
N GLN A 137 -20.88 -2.05 -7.32
CA GLN A 137 -20.73 -1.07 -6.25
C GLN A 137 -19.61 -1.47 -5.30
N TYR A 138 -19.51 -2.75 -4.93
CA TYR A 138 -18.42 -3.28 -4.12
C TYR A 138 -17.05 -2.98 -4.76
N PHE A 139 -16.85 -3.24 -6.05
CA PHE A 139 -15.59 -2.92 -6.74
C PHE A 139 -15.28 -1.42 -6.74
N LEU A 140 -16.29 -0.55 -6.87
CA LEU A 140 -16.11 0.90 -6.80
C LEU A 140 -15.70 1.35 -5.39
N ASP A 141 -16.40 0.89 -4.36
CA ASP A 141 -16.12 1.25 -2.97
C ASP A 141 -14.72 0.78 -2.57
N LYS A 142 -14.35 -0.45 -2.96
CA LYS A 142 -13.02 -1.01 -2.71
C LYS A 142 -11.92 -0.35 -3.52
N ALA A 143 -12.22 0.21 -4.69
CA ALA A 143 -11.25 1.00 -5.45
C ALA A 143 -10.90 2.31 -4.71
N LEU A 144 -11.88 2.95 -4.06
CA LEU A 144 -11.66 4.14 -3.23
C LEU A 144 -10.83 3.79 -1.99
N GLU A 145 -11.22 2.74 -1.27
CA GLU A 145 -10.50 2.27 -0.08
C GLU A 145 -9.05 1.87 -0.40
N ALA A 146 -8.82 1.20 -1.53
CA ALA A 146 -7.47 0.88 -2.00
C ALA A 146 -6.65 2.12 -2.37
N ALA A 147 -7.29 3.16 -2.91
CA ALA A 147 -6.62 4.43 -3.20
C ALA A 147 -6.20 5.16 -1.90
N GLU A 148 -7.07 5.18 -0.88
CA GLU A 148 -6.74 5.75 0.43
C GLU A 148 -5.59 4.98 1.11
N ALA A 149 -5.63 3.65 1.07
CA ALA A 149 -4.59 2.80 1.63
C ALA A 149 -3.24 3.01 0.91
N LYS A 150 -3.28 3.13 -0.41
CA LYS A 150 -2.12 3.48 -1.24
C LYS A 150 -1.52 4.83 -0.83
N ASP A 151 -2.34 5.88 -0.72
CA ASP A 151 -1.86 7.21 -0.37
C ASP A 151 -1.24 7.24 1.03
N ALA A 152 -1.80 6.46 1.97
CA ALA A 152 -1.21 6.26 3.30
C ALA A 152 0.16 5.56 3.22
N ILE A 153 0.29 4.50 2.42
CA ILE A 153 1.57 3.81 2.18
C ILE A 153 2.59 4.79 1.60
N GLU A 154 2.24 5.49 0.52
CA GLU A 154 3.11 6.47 -0.14
C GLU A 154 3.60 7.55 0.84
N GLY A 155 2.70 8.06 1.68
CA GLY A 155 3.00 9.04 2.72
C GLY A 155 3.93 8.53 3.83
N THR A 156 4.12 7.22 3.97
CA THR A 156 5.05 6.62 4.95
C THR A 156 6.40 6.22 4.34
N ILE A 157 6.50 5.99 3.03
CA ILE A 157 7.72 5.52 2.34
C ILE A 157 8.91 6.39 2.71
N GLY A 158 8.85 7.68 2.33
CA GLY A 158 9.95 8.61 2.58
C GLY A 158 10.24 8.83 4.06
N LYS A 159 9.21 8.80 4.93
CA LYS A 159 9.37 9.06 6.37
C LYS A 159 10.15 7.96 7.07
N VAL A 160 9.84 6.70 6.80
CA VAL A 160 10.56 5.56 7.40
C VAL A 160 12.01 5.55 6.94
N TYR A 161 12.26 5.71 5.63
CA TYR A 161 13.63 5.69 5.11
C TYR A 161 14.46 6.86 5.62
N GLN A 162 13.87 8.07 5.65
CA GLN A 162 14.53 9.24 6.21
C GLN A 162 14.84 9.05 7.69
N ALA A 163 13.89 8.52 8.48
CA ALA A 163 14.11 8.27 9.91
C ALA A 163 15.17 7.19 10.16
N ILE A 164 15.20 6.10 9.39
CA ILE A 164 16.26 5.09 9.46
C ILE A 164 17.60 5.70 9.06
N ARG A 165 17.63 6.57 8.05
CA ARG A 165 18.86 7.25 7.64
C ARG A 165 19.36 8.21 8.71
N ASP A 166 18.47 9.03 9.27
CA ASP A 166 18.81 10.00 10.30
C ASP A 166 19.30 9.29 11.55
N SER A 167 18.64 8.20 11.95
CA SER A 167 19.04 7.39 13.09
C SER A 167 20.48 6.85 12.96
N ARG A 168 20.97 6.53 11.75
CA ARG A 168 22.39 6.13 11.54
C ARG A 168 23.39 7.18 12.01
N SER A 169 23.05 8.46 11.85
CA SER A 169 23.94 9.57 12.17
C SER A 169 23.98 9.87 13.68
N VAL A 170 22.90 9.53 14.39
CA VAL A 170 22.67 9.86 15.81
C VAL A 170 22.58 8.65 16.75
N ILE A 171 22.61 7.41 16.27
CA ILE A 171 22.66 6.24 17.13
C ILE A 171 24.10 6.08 17.64
N LYS A 172 24.35 6.72 18.78
CA LYS A 172 25.45 6.53 19.70
C LYS A 172 24.85 6.58 21.11
N PHE A 173 25.52 5.97 22.07
CA PHE A 173 25.03 5.90 23.45
C PHE A 173 24.84 7.31 24.04
N SER A 174 25.82 8.19 23.83
CA SER A 174 25.75 9.62 24.17
C SER A 174 24.64 10.44 23.49
N THR A 175 23.97 9.90 22.46
CA THR A 175 22.89 10.59 21.72
C THR A 175 21.61 9.75 21.62
N ILE A 176 21.46 8.72 22.46
CA ILE A 176 20.31 7.81 22.43
C ILE A 176 18.97 8.54 22.61
N ASP A 177 18.95 9.61 23.40
CA ASP A 177 17.77 10.46 23.61
C ASP A 177 17.30 11.17 22.35
N GLN A 178 18.22 11.43 21.41
CA GLN A 178 17.89 12.01 20.11
C GLN A 178 17.45 10.93 19.12
N ALA A 179 17.98 9.70 19.24
CA ALA A 179 17.64 8.58 18.38
C ALA A 179 16.27 7.97 18.69
N LEU A 180 15.87 7.90 19.96
CA LEU A 180 14.60 7.32 20.39
C LEU A 180 13.36 7.88 19.67
N PRO A 181 13.11 9.21 19.64
CA PRO A 181 11.93 9.74 18.95
C PRO A 181 11.96 9.46 17.44
N ILE A 182 13.15 9.39 16.83
CA ILE A 182 13.31 9.05 15.40
C ILE A 182 12.91 7.59 15.16
N LEU A 183 13.41 6.66 15.98
CA LEU A 183 13.10 5.24 15.88
C LEU A 183 11.63 4.95 16.20
N MET A 184 11.07 5.61 17.21
CA MET A 184 9.64 5.52 17.53
C MET A 184 8.80 5.97 16.34
N SER A 185 9.08 7.14 15.76
CA SER A 185 8.36 7.64 14.59
C SER A 185 8.51 6.72 13.37
N ALA A 186 9.70 6.15 13.13
CA ALA A 186 9.91 5.16 12.08
C ALA A 186 9.06 3.90 12.31
N SER A 187 8.99 3.40 13.55
CA SER A 187 8.19 2.25 13.94
C SER A 187 6.70 2.52 13.73
N GLU A 188 6.18 3.67 14.15
CA GLU A 188 4.78 4.07 13.94
C GLU A 188 4.42 4.17 12.46
N ASN A 189 5.28 4.80 11.65
CA ASN A 189 5.05 4.88 10.20
C ASN A 189 5.12 3.51 9.53
N MET A 190 5.97 2.60 10.02
CA MET A 190 6.01 1.23 9.51
C MET A 190 4.75 0.46 9.88
N GLN A 191 4.22 0.61 11.10
CA GLN A 191 2.93 0.00 11.49
C GLN A 191 1.78 0.47 10.60
N ILE A 192 1.70 1.77 10.30
CA ILE A 192 0.71 2.33 9.35
C ILE A 192 0.86 1.65 7.99
N ARG A 193 2.09 1.53 7.48
CA ARG A 193 2.34 0.86 6.20
C ARG A 193 1.87 -0.60 6.23
N THR A 194 2.22 -1.35 7.27
CA THR A 194 1.85 -2.74 7.45
C THR A 194 0.33 -2.92 7.48
N SER A 195 -0.40 -2.11 8.25
CA SER A 195 -1.86 -2.18 8.29
C SER A 195 -2.50 -1.94 6.93
N ASN A 196 -1.98 -0.97 6.15
CA ASN A 196 -2.51 -0.68 4.82
C ASN A 196 -2.15 -1.74 3.77
N VAL A 197 -0.98 -2.39 3.88
CA VAL A 197 -0.64 -3.54 3.04
C VAL A 197 -1.56 -4.73 3.34
N ILE A 198 -1.82 -5.01 4.62
CA ILE A 198 -2.78 -6.06 5.02
C ILE A 198 -4.17 -5.77 4.45
N LEU A 199 -4.62 -4.51 4.53
CA LEU A 199 -5.91 -4.10 3.96
C LEU A 199 -5.96 -4.30 2.44
N LEU A 200 -4.96 -3.82 1.70
CA LEU A 200 -4.89 -4.03 0.25
C LEU A 200 -4.92 -5.51 -0.13
N ARG A 201 -4.23 -6.36 0.65
CA ARG A 201 -4.26 -7.81 0.48
C ARG A 201 -5.67 -8.37 0.67
N GLN A 202 -6.35 -8.01 1.74
CA GLN A 202 -7.73 -8.46 1.99
C GLN A 202 -8.67 -8.05 0.85
N ILE A 203 -8.59 -6.79 0.41
CA ILE A 203 -9.44 -6.28 -0.66
C ILE A 203 -9.24 -7.08 -1.95
N VAL A 204 -7.99 -7.34 -2.35
CA VAL A 204 -7.72 -8.08 -3.61
C VAL A 204 -8.13 -9.56 -3.50
N GLU A 205 -7.94 -10.19 -2.34
CA GLU A 205 -8.39 -11.56 -2.07
C GLU A 205 -9.93 -11.67 -2.13
N GLU A 206 -10.65 -10.77 -1.46
CA GLU A 206 -12.11 -10.73 -1.46
C GLU A 206 -12.66 -10.48 -2.87
N ALA A 207 -12.10 -9.50 -3.59
CA ALA A 207 -12.46 -9.23 -4.97
C ALA A 207 -12.26 -10.47 -5.87
N ASN A 208 -11.16 -11.20 -5.67
CA ASN A 208 -10.85 -12.39 -6.45
C ASN A 208 -11.83 -13.53 -6.14
N ASN A 209 -12.20 -13.69 -4.88
CA ASN A 209 -13.18 -14.70 -4.45
C ASN A 209 -14.57 -14.44 -5.03
N ILE A 210 -14.99 -13.18 -5.18
CA ILE A 210 -16.26 -12.83 -5.86
C ILE A 210 -16.25 -13.32 -7.31
N LEU A 211 -15.15 -13.08 -8.04
CA LEU A 211 -15.04 -13.53 -9.43
C LEU A 211 -15.02 -15.06 -9.54
N LEU A 212 -14.25 -15.73 -8.68
CA LEU A 212 -14.19 -17.20 -8.64
C LEU A 212 -15.55 -17.83 -8.34
N ALA A 213 -16.30 -17.28 -7.37
CA ALA A 213 -17.63 -17.77 -7.05
C ALA A 213 -18.59 -17.68 -8.24
N LYS A 214 -18.49 -16.62 -9.04
CA LYS A 214 -19.26 -16.51 -10.28
C LYS A 214 -18.85 -17.53 -11.33
N ILE A 215 -17.54 -17.69 -11.56
CA ILE A 215 -17.02 -18.63 -12.55
C ILE A 215 -17.47 -20.06 -12.20
N ALA A 216 -17.36 -20.45 -10.93
CA ALA A 216 -17.74 -21.78 -10.45
C ALA A 216 -19.27 -22.02 -10.44
N GLY A 217 -20.08 -20.96 -10.34
CA GLY A 217 -21.54 -21.04 -10.35
C GLY A 217 -22.16 -21.28 -11.73
N ILE A 218 -21.36 -21.30 -12.79
CA ILE A 218 -21.81 -21.53 -14.17
C ILE A 218 -21.70 -23.04 -14.45
N PRO A 219 -22.81 -23.75 -14.69
CA PRO A 219 -22.74 -25.17 -15.06
C PRO A 219 -21.96 -25.33 -16.37
N GLU A 220 -21.06 -26.32 -16.43
CA GLU A 220 -20.39 -26.71 -17.69
C GLU A 220 -21.47 -27.23 -18.66
N GLU A 221 -21.72 -26.50 -19.75
CA GLU A 221 -22.61 -26.90 -20.85
C GLU A 221 -21.97 -27.94 -21.77
#